data_AF-A0A7C4AHA3-F1
#
_entry.id   AF-A0A7C4AHA3-F1
#
_cell.length_a   1.000
_cell.length_b   1.000
_cell.length_c   1.000
_cell.angle_alpha   90.00
_cell.angle_beta   90.00
_cell.angle_gamma   90.00
#
_symmetry.space_group_name_H-M   'P 1'
#
loop_
_entity.id
_entity.type
_entity.pdbx_description
1 polymer ?
#
loop_
_entity_poly.entity_id
_entity_poly.type
_entity_poly.pdbx_seq_one_letter_code
_entity_poly.pdbx_strand_id
1 'polypeptide(L)'
;MRDDDLFPAAPETLARWLLADLERGQAFGIPAQLFFRPDPSDPFRTTHRGIALETPLGAAAGPHTQMAQNIVTAWLCGARYIELKTVQANDRLTLTKPCINALDEGYNCEWSQELRLAESREQYLAALVLILGLRRLLGHPGADAEGGPGFAFDVSVGYDLQGITGSPMRRFLDALTTPSDDLAEMAARLAPLNPAFRDLPLPERAATGVTISTMHGCPPEQTAAIARHFLAQRRLDTTIKLNPTLLGPEFVRTTLDSLGYGVEIPDSAFAGDLGFDQALELIGSLAREARDAGVRLGLKLTNTLEVFNRGALPGAEAKAYLSGRALHPLAVNLAAKLRAALGPGLPISFCAGVDALNAAATVGAGLSPATLCTELLKPGGYLRLRQCLEALREAGTPPTLDEYAAATLA
;
A
#
# COMPACT_ATOMS: atom_id res chain seq x y z
N MET A 1 -5.93 -17.00 -26.02
CA MET A 1 -5.22 -16.56 -24.81
C MET A 1 -4.12 -15.65 -25.29
N ARG A 2 -3.98 -14.45 -24.74
CA ARG A 2 -2.87 -13.59 -25.11
C ARG A 2 -1.72 -13.85 -24.13
N ASP A 3 -0.49 -13.76 -24.60
CA ASP A 3 0.71 -14.12 -23.82
C ASP A 3 0.98 -13.16 -22.64
N ASP A 4 0.22 -12.07 -22.56
CA ASP A 4 0.34 -10.99 -21.59
C ASP A 4 -0.77 -10.98 -20.53
N ASP A 5 -1.76 -11.88 -20.60
CA ASP A 5 -2.83 -11.95 -19.59
C ASP A 5 -2.27 -12.46 -18.24
N LEU A 6 -2.63 -11.81 -17.13
CA LEU A 6 -2.20 -12.20 -15.78
C LEU A 6 -3.05 -13.37 -15.25
N PHE A 7 -2.41 -14.50 -14.92
CA PHE A 7 -3.09 -15.68 -14.41
C PHE A 7 -2.63 -16.01 -12.98
N PRO A 8 -3.54 -15.97 -11.98
CA PRO A 8 -3.19 -16.36 -10.63
C PRO A 8 -3.16 -17.89 -10.52
N ALA A 9 -2.12 -18.42 -9.86
CA ALA A 9 -2.07 -19.84 -9.53
C ALA A 9 -3.08 -20.18 -8.41
N ALA A 10 -3.60 -21.41 -8.44
CA ALA A 10 -4.46 -21.92 -7.37
C ALA A 10 -3.70 -21.94 -6.02
N PRO A 11 -4.37 -21.62 -4.89
CA PRO A 11 -3.75 -21.58 -3.56
C PRO A 11 -2.97 -22.85 -3.19
N GLU A 12 -3.53 -24.03 -3.50
CA GLU A 12 -2.91 -25.32 -3.21
C GLU A 12 -1.63 -25.55 -4.02
N THR A 13 -1.58 -25.03 -5.25
CA THR A 13 -0.40 -25.08 -6.10
C THR A 13 0.69 -24.15 -5.56
N LEU A 14 0.32 -22.93 -5.17
CA LEU A 14 1.25 -21.99 -4.53
C LEU A 14 1.81 -22.55 -3.22
N ALA A 15 0.97 -23.16 -2.39
CA ALA A 15 1.40 -23.80 -1.15
C ALA A 15 2.40 -24.94 -1.40
N ARG A 16 2.16 -25.80 -2.40
CA ARG A 16 3.10 -26.88 -2.78
C ARG A 16 4.43 -26.32 -3.25
N TRP A 17 4.42 -25.28 -4.10
CA TRP A 17 5.66 -24.63 -4.56
C TRP A 17 6.43 -24.01 -3.40
N LEU A 18 5.72 -23.29 -2.51
CA LEU A 18 6.33 -22.69 -1.32
C LEU A 18 7.01 -23.74 -0.44
N LEU A 19 6.33 -24.84 -0.12
CA LEU A 19 6.89 -25.90 0.72
C LEU A 19 8.11 -26.57 0.07
N ALA A 20 8.04 -26.87 -1.23
CA ALA A 20 9.15 -27.45 -1.97
C ALA A 20 10.36 -26.50 -2.09
N ASP A 21 10.11 -25.20 -2.22
CA ASP A 21 11.18 -24.19 -2.21
C ASP A 21 11.87 -24.11 -0.84
N LEU A 22 11.10 -24.20 0.26
CA LEU A 22 11.64 -24.15 1.62
C LEU A 22 12.59 -25.32 1.90
N GLU A 23 12.26 -26.52 1.42
CA GLU A 23 13.16 -27.69 1.47
C GLU A 23 14.49 -27.45 0.74
N ARG A 24 14.49 -26.56 -0.25
CA ARG A 24 15.67 -26.15 -1.03
C ARG A 24 16.35 -24.91 -0.47
N GLY A 25 15.92 -24.39 0.68
CA GLY A 25 16.50 -23.22 1.31
C GLY A 25 16.13 -21.89 0.65
N GLN A 26 14.95 -21.80 0.02
CA GLN A 26 14.43 -20.57 -0.57
C GLN A 26 12.89 -20.50 -0.49
N ALA A 27 12.29 -19.41 -0.97
CA ALA A 27 10.85 -19.32 -1.20
C ALA A 27 10.61 -18.33 -2.34
N PHE A 28 9.96 -18.78 -3.43
CA PHE A 28 9.66 -17.97 -4.61
C PHE A 28 10.90 -17.22 -5.14
N GLY A 29 12.05 -17.90 -5.16
CA GLY A 29 13.32 -17.35 -5.64
C GLY A 29 14.08 -16.47 -4.65
N ILE A 30 13.59 -16.27 -3.43
CA ILE A 30 14.34 -15.58 -2.36
C ILE A 30 15.08 -16.62 -1.50
N PRO A 31 16.42 -16.60 -1.43
CA PRO A 31 17.19 -17.46 -0.52
C PRO A 31 16.84 -17.24 0.94
N ALA A 32 16.78 -18.30 1.74
CA ALA A 32 16.34 -18.24 3.14
C ALA A 32 17.23 -17.37 4.04
N GLN A 33 18.52 -17.26 3.73
CA GLN A 33 19.46 -16.34 4.40
C GLN A 33 19.10 -14.85 4.22
N LEU A 34 18.28 -14.54 3.22
CA LEU A 34 17.81 -13.20 2.94
C LEU A 34 16.46 -12.87 3.57
N PHE A 35 15.75 -13.87 4.11
CA PHE A 35 14.49 -13.64 4.81
C PHE A 35 14.68 -12.71 6.00
N PHE A 36 13.74 -11.79 6.15
CA PHE A 36 13.64 -10.96 7.35
C PHE A 36 13.16 -11.81 8.52
N ARG A 37 13.95 -11.82 9.59
CA ARG A 37 13.58 -12.40 10.88
C ARG A 37 13.24 -11.26 11.85
N PRO A 38 12.02 -11.21 12.39
CA PRO A 38 11.66 -10.18 13.36
C PRO A 38 12.40 -10.39 14.67
N ASP A 39 12.96 -9.31 15.23
CA ASP A 39 13.57 -9.30 16.55
C ASP A 39 12.69 -8.45 17.51
N PRO A 40 12.26 -8.98 18.67
CA PRO A 40 11.48 -8.19 19.64
C PRO A 40 12.15 -6.89 20.10
N SER A 41 13.48 -6.81 19.99
CA SER A 41 14.31 -5.64 20.31
C SER A 41 14.49 -4.65 19.15
N ASP A 42 13.95 -4.94 17.96
CA ASP A 42 14.01 -4.02 16.83
C ASP A 42 13.41 -2.65 17.21
N PRO A 43 14.16 -1.53 17.04
CA PRO A 43 13.77 -0.22 17.57
C PRO A 43 12.61 0.43 16.80
N PHE A 44 12.33 -0.08 15.59
CA PHE A 44 11.35 0.48 14.67
C PHE A 44 9.97 -0.20 14.74
N ARG A 45 9.79 -1.18 15.63
CA ARG A 45 8.49 -1.84 15.82
C ARG A 45 7.43 -0.80 16.16
N THR A 46 6.23 -0.95 15.61
CA THR A 46 5.20 0.10 15.73
C THR A 46 3.80 -0.51 15.80
N THR A 47 2.78 0.35 15.91
CA THR A 47 1.37 -0.06 15.82
C THR A 47 0.66 0.72 14.73
N HIS A 48 -0.23 0.04 14.02
CA HIS A 48 -1.13 0.65 13.05
C HIS A 48 -2.56 0.23 13.38
N ARG A 49 -3.41 1.20 13.74
CA ARG A 49 -4.82 0.95 14.09
C ARG A 49 -5.03 -0.11 15.19
N GLY A 50 -4.11 -0.12 16.16
CA GLY A 50 -4.12 -1.09 17.26
C GLY A 50 -3.54 -2.47 16.91
N ILE A 51 -3.08 -2.66 15.67
CA ILE A 51 -2.38 -3.87 15.24
C ILE A 51 -0.88 -3.66 15.39
N ALA A 52 -0.20 -4.61 16.02
CA ALA A 52 1.25 -4.61 16.14
C ALA A 52 1.89 -4.89 14.78
N LEU A 53 2.87 -4.07 14.40
CA LEU A 53 3.69 -4.27 13.21
C LEU A 53 5.14 -4.55 13.62
N GLU A 54 5.68 -5.68 13.17
CA GLU A 54 7.09 -6.03 13.41
C GLU A 54 8.05 -5.09 12.67
N THR A 55 7.59 -4.42 11.62
CA THR A 55 8.33 -3.38 10.89
C THR A 55 7.36 -2.26 10.50
N PRO A 56 7.81 -1.00 10.37
CA PRO A 56 6.97 0.10 9.90
C PRO A 56 6.87 0.14 8.37
N LEU A 57 7.40 -0.88 7.67
CA LEU A 57 7.51 -0.91 6.22
C LEU A 57 6.49 -1.84 5.59
N GLY A 58 6.22 -1.59 4.31
CA GLY A 58 5.14 -2.26 3.61
C GLY A 58 5.26 -2.29 2.10
N ALA A 59 4.36 -3.03 1.48
CA ALA A 59 4.12 -2.98 0.04
C ALA A 59 2.86 -2.14 -0.21
N ALA A 60 2.94 -1.19 -1.15
CA ALA A 60 1.81 -0.31 -1.46
C ALA A 60 0.82 -1.00 -2.40
N ALA A 61 -0.40 -0.45 -2.52
CA ALA A 61 -1.35 -0.87 -3.55
C ALA A 61 -0.72 -0.73 -4.94
N GLY A 62 -0.38 -1.87 -5.55
CA GLY A 62 0.46 -1.88 -6.74
C GLY A 62 0.72 -3.30 -7.23
N PRO A 63 1.63 -3.50 -8.20
CA PRO A 63 1.91 -4.81 -8.78
C PRO A 63 2.26 -5.88 -7.74
N HIS A 64 2.96 -5.50 -6.66
CA HIS A 64 3.42 -6.42 -5.61
C HIS A 64 2.30 -6.97 -4.74
N THR A 65 1.13 -6.34 -4.72
CA THR A 65 0.02 -6.68 -3.81
C THR A 65 -1.22 -7.19 -4.53
N GLN A 66 -1.03 -7.79 -5.72
CA GLN A 66 -2.09 -8.37 -6.54
C GLN A 66 -2.15 -9.91 -6.47
N MET A 67 -0.99 -10.60 -6.48
CA MET A 67 -0.94 -12.08 -6.39
C MET A 67 -0.35 -12.55 -5.06
N ALA A 68 -0.77 -13.73 -4.61
CA ALA A 68 -0.41 -14.23 -3.29
C ALA A 68 1.08 -14.46 -3.12
N GLN A 69 1.77 -15.01 -4.12
CA GLN A 69 3.22 -15.21 -4.09
C GLN A 69 3.97 -13.88 -3.94
N ASN A 70 3.53 -12.81 -4.59
CA ASN A 70 4.17 -11.50 -4.49
C ASN A 70 3.98 -10.89 -3.09
N ILE A 71 2.80 -11.04 -2.51
CA ILE A 71 2.49 -10.62 -1.14
C ILE A 71 3.34 -11.40 -0.13
N VAL A 72 3.40 -12.72 -0.27
CA VAL A 72 4.22 -13.60 0.58
C VAL A 72 5.70 -13.24 0.46
N THR A 73 6.21 -13.00 -0.74
CA THR A 73 7.61 -12.60 -0.96
C THR A 73 7.92 -11.23 -0.35
N ALA A 74 7.01 -10.25 -0.47
CA ALA A 74 7.17 -8.97 0.21
C ALA A 74 7.24 -9.14 1.73
N TRP A 75 6.38 -9.97 2.30
CA TRP A 75 6.39 -10.29 3.73
C TRP A 75 7.68 -11.00 4.17
N LEU A 76 8.15 -11.98 3.40
CA LEU A 76 9.43 -12.66 3.65
C LEU A 76 10.62 -11.69 3.65
N CYS A 77 10.54 -10.61 2.87
CA CYS A 77 11.57 -9.56 2.82
C CYS A 77 11.36 -8.43 3.83
N GLY A 78 10.36 -8.55 4.72
CA GLY A 78 10.18 -7.65 5.86
C GLY A 78 9.03 -6.65 5.75
N ALA A 79 8.17 -6.72 4.72
CA ALA A 79 6.93 -5.95 4.71
C ALA A 79 5.97 -6.45 5.80
N ARG A 80 5.36 -5.51 6.54
CA ARG A 80 4.36 -5.80 7.59
C ARG A 80 3.09 -5.01 7.47
N TYR A 81 3.10 -3.90 6.74
CA TYR A 81 1.86 -3.24 6.30
C TYR A 81 1.65 -3.51 4.80
N ILE A 82 0.67 -4.33 4.45
CA ILE A 82 0.41 -4.71 3.05
C ILE A 82 -0.88 -4.03 2.60
N GLU A 83 -0.74 -3.01 1.77
CA GLU A 83 -1.89 -2.39 1.13
C GLU A 83 -2.19 -3.13 -0.17
N LEU A 84 -3.30 -3.88 -0.15
CA LEU A 84 -3.74 -4.72 -1.26
C LEU A 84 -4.04 -3.88 -2.49
N LYS A 85 -3.84 -4.45 -3.69
CA LYS A 85 -4.03 -3.75 -4.96
C LYS A 85 -5.41 -3.09 -5.00
N THR A 86 -5.44 -1.84 -5.45
CA THR A 86 -6.68 -1.08 -5.62
C THR A 86 -7.63 -1.81 -6.54
N VAL A 87 -8.82 -2.10 -6.02
CA VAL A 87 -9.90 -2.74 -6.78
C VAL A 87 -11.03 -1.77 -7.11
N GLN A 88 -11.78 -2.09 -8.16
CA GLN A 88 -12.93 -1.33 -8.59
C GLN A 88 -14.06 -2.22 -9.12
N ALA A 89 -15.24 -1.63 -9.35
CA ALA A 89 -16.41 -2.37 -9.83
C ALA A 89 -16.22 -2.94 -11.25
N ASN A 90 -15.54 -2.20 -12.12
CA ASN A 90 -15.14 -2.70 -13.45
C ASN A 90 -13.82 -3.46 -13.37
N ASP A 91 -13.89 -4.78 -13.27
CA ASP A 91 -12.73 -5.67 -13.18
C ASP A 91 -12.37 -6.34 -14.52
N ARG A 92 -12.82 -5.75 -15.64
CA ARG A 92 -12.60 -6.23 -17.02
C ARG A 92 -11.92 -5.17 -17.87
N LEU A 93 -10.86 -4.58 -17.33
CA LEU A 93 -10.09 -3.54 -18.01
C LEU A 93 -9.27 -4.12 -19.16
N THR A 94 -9.14 -3.33 -20.23
CA THR A 94 -8.13 -3.55 -21.26
C THR A 94 -7.05 -2.52 -21.07
N LEU A 95 -5.83 -2.97 -20.83
CA LEU A 95 -4.69 -2.12 -20.50
C LEU A 95 -3.74 -2.00 -21.69
N THR A 96 -3.26 -0.79 -21.95
CA THR A 96 -2.14 -0.56 -22.85
C THR A 96 -0.88 -1.20 -22.26
N LYS A 97 -0.13 -1.98 -23.06
CA LYS A 97 1.09 -2.65 -22.61
C LYS A 97 2.30 -2.28 -23.49
N PRO A 98 3.51 -2.11 -22.90
CA PRO A 98 3.80 -2.11 -21.47
C PRO A 98 3.07 -0.98 -20.71
N CYS A 99 2.51 -1.31 -19.55
CA CYS A 99 1.68 -0.41 -18.74
C CYS A 99 2.48 0.30 -17.62
N ILE A 100 3.72 -0.14 -17.38
CA ILE A 100 4.61 0.37 -16.34
C ILE A 100 6.03 0.42 -16.91
N ASN A 101 6.70 1.54 -16.69
CA ASN A 101 8.13 1.73 -16.86
C ASN A 101 8.73 2.21 -15.54
N ALA A 102 9.69 1.47 -14.99
CA ALA A 102 10.32 1.78 -13.70
C ALA A 102 11.86 1.70 -13.79
N LEU A 103 12.42 2.14 -14.92
CA LEU A 103 13.88 2.16 -15.13
C LEU A 103 14.61 3.08 -14.14
N ASP A 104 14.02 4.24 -13.81
CA ASP A 104 14.48 5.13 -12.74
C ASP A 104 13.28 5.63 -11.91
N GLU A 105 12.60 6.68 -12.35
CA GLU A 105 11.25 7.01 -11.88
C GLU A 105 10.25 5.98 -12.41
N GLY A 106 9.11 5.86 -11.72
CA GLY A 106 8.03 5.00 -12.17
C GLY A 106 7.03 5.80 -12.99
N TYR A 107 6.68 5.30 -14.16
CA TYR A 107 5.62 5.82 -15.01
C TYR A 107 4.65 4.68 -15.29
N ASN A 108 3.39 4.84 -14.90
CA ASN A 108 2.34 3.87 -15.21
C ASN A 108 1.17 4.50 -15.94
N CYS A 109 0.27 3.68 -16.49
CA CYS A 109 -1.09 4.09 -16.85
C CYS A 109 -2.02 3.95 -15.62
N GLU A 110 -3.07 4.78 -15.51
CA GLU A 110 -3.88 4.92 -14.26
C GLU A 110 -4.50 3.60 -13.80
N TRP A 111 -5.04 2.85 -14.75
CA TRP A 111 -5.81 1.65 -14.49
C TRP A 111 -4.90 0.44 -14.59
N SER A 112 -4.67 -0.26 -13.49
CA SER A 112 -3.71 -1.39 -13.47
C SER A 112 -4.17 -2.56 -12.60
N GLN A 113 -5.47 -2.65 -12.31
CA GLN A 113 -6.06 -3.89 -11.79
C GLN A 113 -6.24 -4.85 -12.98
N GLU A 114 -5.64 -6.04 -12.88
CA GLU A 114 -5.71 -7.07 -13.91
C GLU A 114 -6.52 -8.28 -13.45
N LEU A 115 -6.46 -8.62 -12.17
CA LEU A 115 -7.26 -9.71 -11.61
C LEU A 115 -8.71 -9.27 -11.37
N ARG A 116 -9.64 -10.20 -11.62
CA ARG A 116 -11.05 -10.02 -11.25
C ARG A 116 -11.21 -9.94 -9.73
N LEU A 117 -12.34 -9.41 -9.27
CA LEU A 117 -12.61 -9.28 -7.83
C LEU A 117 -12.55 -10.64 -7.12
N ALA A 118 -13.14 -11.69 -7.72
CA ALA A 118 -13.13 -13.03 -7.15
C ALA A 118 -11.72 -13.65 -7.09
N GLU A 119 -10.91 -13.41 -8.11
CA GLU A 119 -9.51 -13.87 -8.17
C GLU A 119 -8.66 -13.13 -7.14
N SER A 120 -8.84 -11.81 -7.03
CA SER A 120 -8.15 -10.98 -6.03
C SER A 120 -8.47 -11.46 -4.62
N ARG A 121 -9.75 -11.70 -4.32
CA ARG A 121 -10.19 -12.27 -3.02
C ARG A 121 -9.47 -13.59 -2.72
N GLU A 122 -9.49 -14.53 -3.67
CA GLU A 122 -8.83 -15.84 -3.52
C GLU A 122 -7.34 -15.68 -3.20
N GLN A 123 -6.64 -14.80 -3.92
CA GLN A 123 -5.22 -14.54 -3.71
C GLN A 123 -4.92 -13.88 -2.35
N TYR A 124 -5.76 -12.96 -1.89
CA TYR A 124 -5.53 -12.26 -0.62
C TYR A 124 -5.75 -13.17 0.59
N LEU A 125 -6.80 -14.01 0.56
CA LEU A 125 -7.03 -15.03 1.60
C LEU A 125 -5.91 -16.06 1.61
N ALA A 126 -5.47 -16.52 0.43
CA ALA A 126 -4.35 -17.45 0.31
C ALA A 126 -3.06 -16.85 0.87
N ALA A 127 -2.74 -15.59 0.53
CA ALA A 127 -1.55 -14.91 1.03
C ALA A 127 -1.53 -14.84 2.56
N LEU A 128 -2.67 -14.49 3.18
CA LEU A 128 -2.77 -14.41 4.63
C LEU A 128 -2.52 -15.77 5.30
N VAL A 129 -3.20 -16.83 4.84
CA VAL A 129 -3.03 -18.19 5.39
C VAL A 129 -1.62 -18.72 5.17
N LEU A 130 -1.03 -18.47 3.99
CA LEU A 130 0.35 -18.86 3.70
C LEU A 130 1.35 -18.16 4.62
N ILE A 131 1.18 -16.85 4.86
CA ILE A 131 2.03 -16.09 5.78
C ILE A 131 1.90 -16.64 7.21
N LEU A 132 0.68 -16.90 7.68
CA LEU A 132 0.46 -17.46 9.03
C LEU A 132 1.12 -18.84 9.18
N GLY A 133 1.01 -19.71 8.17
CA GLY A 133 1.73 -20.99 8.16
C GLY A 133 3.25 -20.82 8.10
N LEU A 134 3.76 -19.87 7.31
CA LEU A 134 5.19 -19.55 7.23
C LEU A 134 5.74 -19.09 8.57
N ARG A 135 5.01 -18.28 9.33
CA ARG A 135 5.43 -17.88 10.68
C ARG A 135 5.72 -19.09 11.55
N ARG A 136 4.86 -20.11 11.52
CA ARG A 136 5.06 -21.37 12.26
C ARG A 136 6.24 -22.17 11.71
N LEU A 137 6.35 -22.33 10.38
CA LEU A 137 7.46 -23.05 9.73
C LEU A 137 8.84 -22.41 9.99
N LEU A 138 8.89 -21.08 10.06
CA LEU A 138 10.11 -20.31 10.28
C LEU A 138 10.38 -20.03 11.77
N GLY A 139 9.50 -20.47 12.67
CA GLY A 139 9.64 -20.25 14.11
C GLY A 139 9.60 -18.77 14.53
N HIS A 140 8.84 -17.93 13.84
CA HIS A 140 8.69 -16.52 14.20
C HIS A 140 7.96 -16.37 15.54
N PRO A 141 8.41 -15.47 16.43
CA PRO A 141 7.77 -15.25 17.72
C PRO A 141 6.36 -14.66 17.57
N GLY A 142 5.47 -14.88 18.55
CA GLY A 142 4.25 -14.08 18.70
C GLY A 142 3.18 -14.25 17.63
N ALA A 143 2.99 -15.45 17.07
CA ALA A 143 1.83 -15.74 16.22
C ALA A 143 0.48 -15.50 16.96
N ASP A 144 0.49 -15.58 18.29
CA ASP A 144 -0.66 -15.40 19.18
C ASP A 144 -0.49 -14.18 20.13
N ALA A 145 0.35 -13.21 19.77
CA ALA A 145 0.65 -12.07 20.64
C ALA A 145 -0.51 -11.06 20.72
N GLU A 146 -0.59 -10.35 21.86
CA GLU A 146 -1.48 -9.19 22.00
C GLU A 146 -1.20 -8.17 20.89
N GLY A 147 -2.25 -7.77 20.16
CA GLY A 147 -2.14 -6.86 19.01
C GLY A 147 -2.06 -7.54 17.64
N GLY A 148 -2.20 -8.86 17.55
CA GLY A 148 -2.32 -9.59 16.27
C GLY A 148 -1.01 -10.20 15.76
N PRO A 149 -0.96 -10.70 14.52
CA PRO A 149 0.11 -11.58 14.05
C PRO A 149 1.41 -10.84 13.65
N GLY A 150 1.57 -9.58 14.05
CA GLY A 150 2.75 -8.75 13.74
C GLY A 150 2.75 -8.10 12.34
N PHE A 151 1.65 -8.22 11.59
CA PHE A 151 1.43 -7.58 10.29
C PHE A 151 -0.05 -7.26 10.07
N ALA A 152 -0.35 -6.39 9.13
CA ALA A 152 -1.71 -5.96 8.77
C ALA A 152 -1.89 -5.87 7.26
N PHE A 153 -3.10 -6.22 6.79
CA PHE A 153 -3.54 -5.96 5.42
C PHE A 153 -4.57 -4.83 5.42
N ASP A 154 -4.50 -3.93 4.45
CA ASP A 154 -5.56 -2.98 4.15
C ASP A 154 -6.06 -3.19 2.72
N VAL A 155 -7.37 -3.11 2.51
CA VAL A 155 -7.93 -3.12 1.15
C VAL A 155 -7.82 -1.71 0.56
N SER A 156 -7.40 -1.62 -0.70
CA SER A 156 -7.48 -0.36 -1.45
C SER A 156 -8.66 -0.40 -2.41
N VAL A 157 -9.43 0.69 -2.44
CA VAL A 157 -10.58 0.86 -3.35
C VAL A 157 -10.42 2.14 -4.16
N GLY A 158 -10.78 2.08 -5.44
CA GLY A 158 -10.73 3.24 -6.33
C GLY A 158 -11.89 3.16 -7.32
N TYR A 159 -12.98 3.88 -7.05
CA TYR A 159 -14.10 4.06 -7.96
C TYR A 159 -15.05 5.15 -7.42
N ASP A 160 -16.17 5.36 -8.09
CA ASP A 160 -17.30 6.11 -7.56
C ASP A 160 -18.07 5.34 -6.44
N LEU A 161 -18.86 6.04 -5.63
CA LEU A 161 -19.69 5.47 -4.56
C LEU A 161 -20.68 4.42 -5.08
N GLN A 162 -21.24 4.62 -6.27
CA GLN A 162 -22.22 3.68 -6.85
C GLN A 162 -21.57 2.32 -7.11
N GLY A 163 -20.36 2.29 -7.68
CA GLY A 163 -19.61 1.07 -7.90
C GLY A 163 -19.13 0.45 -6.60
N ILE A 164 -18.64 1.26 -5.63
CA ILE A 164 -18.21 0.76 -4.31
C ILE A 164 -19.37 0.10 -3.54
N THR A 165 -20.57 0.66 -3.63
CA THR A 165 -21.78 0.10 -2.99
C THR A 165 -22.46 -0.99 -3.82
N GLY A 166 -21.99 -1.23 -5.05
CA GLY A 166 -22.49 -2.26 -5.95
C GLY A 166 -22.24 -3.68 -5.44
N SER A 167 -23.09 -4.63 -5.86
CA SER A 167 -23.07 -6.01 -5.35
C SER A 167 -21.74 -6.75 -5.49
N PRO A 168 -21.00 -6.64 -6.61
CA PRO A 168 -19.67 -7.26 -6.73
C PRO A 168 -18.69 -6.73 -5.69
N MET A 169 -18.61 -5.40 -5.53
CA MET A 169 -17.71 -4.75 -4.58
C MET A 169 -18.09 -5.03 -3.12
N ARG A 170 -19.39 -5.02 -2.78
CA ARG A 170 -19.83 -5.39 -1.42
C ARG A 170 -19.38 -6.79 -1.05
N ARG A 171 -19.64 -7.80 -1.90
CA ARG A 171 -19.20 -9.18 -1.65
C ARG A 171 -17.68 -9.29 -1.47
N PHE A 172 -16.91 -8.58 -2.30
CA PHE A 172 -15.46 -8.53 -2.17
C PHE A 172 -15.02 -7.92 -0.83
N LEU A 173 -15.61 -6.78 -0.46
CA LEU A 173 -15.26 -6.09 0.79
C LEU A 173 -15.69 -6.90 2.01
N ASP A 174 -16.87 -7.51 2.00
CA ASP A 174 -17.39 -8.31 3.12
C ASP A 174 -16.48 -9.51 3.39
N ALA A 175 -16.04 -10.22 2.35
CA ALA A 175 -15.10 -11.33 2.47
C ALA A 175 -13.77 -10.97 3.17
N LEU A 176 -13.33 -9.71 3.08
CA LEU A 176 -12.03 -9.29 3.62
C LEU A 176 -12.14 -8.47 4.91
N THR A 177 -13.22 -7.72 5.09
CA THR A 177 -13.35 -6.72 6.16
C THR A 177 -14.41 -7.07 7.20
N THR A 178 -15.10 -8.20 7.04
CA THR A 178 -16.11 -8.69 7.99
C THR A 178 -15.79 -10.12 8.44
N PRO A 179 -16.24 -10.50 9.64
CA PRO A 179 -16.10 -11.88 10.10
C PRO A 179 -16.82 -12.84 9.17
N SER A 180 -16.08 -13.84 8.66
CA SER A 180 -16.60 -14.86 7.76
C SER A 180 -15.77 -16.14 7.83
N ASP A 181 -16.33 -17.23 7.31
CA ASP A 181 -15.64 -18.53 7.26
C ASP A 181 -14.60 -18.61 6.13
N ASP A 182 -14.51 -17.60 5.24
CA ASP A 182 -13.64 -17.59 4.06
C ASP A 182 -12.16 -17.90 4.40
N LEU A 183 -11.63 -17.37 5.51
CA LEU A 183 -10.27 -17.67 5.97
C LEU A 183 -10.13 -19.10 6.51
N ALA A 184 -11.13 -19.58 7.25
CA ALA A 184 -11.14 -20.93 7.80
C ALA A 184 -11.25 -21.97 6.67
N GLU A 185 -12.07 -21.71 5.65
CA GLU A 185 -12.17 -22.53 4.45
C GLU A 185 -10.84 -22.57 3.67
N MET A 186 -10.19 -21.43 3.49
CA MET A 186 -8.86 -21.37 2.87
C MET A 186 -7.82 -22.16 3.67
N ALA A 187 -7.78 -22.01 4.99
CA ALA A 187 -6.89 -22.79 5.86
C ALA A 187 -7.19 -24.30 5.79
N ALA A 188 -8.46 -24.70 5.80
CA ALA A 188 -8.88 -26.09 5.68
C ALA A 188 -8.47 -26.71 4.33
N ARG A 189 -8.46 -25.94 3.25
CA ARG A 189 -7.96 -26.38 1.94
C ARG A 189 -6.45 -26.61 1.92
N LEU A 190 -5.68 -25.80 2.65
CA LEU A 190 -4.21 -25.91 2.71
C LEU A 190 -3.70 -26.89 3.78
N ALA A 191 -4.48 -27.15 4.82
CA ALA A 191 -4.19 -28.05 5.94
C ALA A 191 -3.77 -29.50 5.56
N PRO A 192 -4.30 -30.12 4.48
CA PRO A 192 -3.83 -31.43 4.02
C PRO A 192 -2.40 -31.41 3.47
N LEU A 193 -1.90 -30.25 3.01
CA LEU A 193 -0.59 -30.14 2.37
C LEU A 193 0.56 -30.09 3.38
N ASN A 194 0.34 -29.48 4.55
CA ASN A 194 1.31 -29.43 5.63
C ASN A 194 0.62 -29.14 6.99
N PRO A 195 1.02 -29.79 8.11
CA PRO A 195 0.48 -29.51 9.43
C PRO A 195 0.59 -28.05 9.88
N ALA A 196 1.55 -27.27 9.35
CA ALA A 196 1.71 -25.86 9.70
C ALA A 196 0.48 -25.01 9.38
N PHE A 197 -0.38 -25.42 8.44
CA PHE A 197 -1.61 -24.72 8.07
C PHE A 197 -2.85 -25.15 8.87
N ARG A 198 -2.71 -26.09 9.82
CA ARG A 198 -3.79 -26.52 10.72
C ARG A 198 -3.84 -25.64 11.96
N ASP A 199 -5.05 -25.42 12.48
CA ASP A 199 -5.29 -24.72 13.76
C ASP A 199 -4.48 -23.42 13.84
N LEU A 200 -4.54 -22.65 12.75
CA LEU A 200 -3.91 -21.33 12.68
C LEU A 200 -4.71 -20.34 13.54
N PRO A 201 -4.03 -19.39 14.21
CA PRO A 201 -4.68 -18.27 14.87
C PRO A 201 -5.19 -17.28 13.80
N LEU A 202 -6.32 -17.60 13.18
CA LEU A 202 -6.90 -16.77 12.13
C LEU A 202 -7.44 -15.46 12.74
N PRO A 203 -7.13 -14.30 12.15
CA PRO A 203 -7.77 -13.06 12.56
C PRO A 203 -9.26 -13.11 12.21
N GLU A 204 -10.08 -12.37 12.97
CA GLU A 204 -11.52 -12.26 12.71
C GLU A 204 -11.81 -11.72 11.29
N ARG A 205 -10.89 -10.91 10.74
CA ARG A 205 -11.01 -10.27 9.42
C ARG A 205 -9.65 -10.35 8.71
N ALA A 206 -9.66 -10.51 7.39
CA ALA A 206 -8.43 -10.55 6.61
C ALA A 206 -7.76 -9.18 6.49
N ALA A 207 -8.54 -8.10 6.44
CA ALA A 207 -8.08 -6.72 6.32
C ALA A 207 -8.55 -5.86 7.51
N THR A 208 -7.66 -5.00 7.97
CA THR A 208 -7.81 -4.18 9.19
C THR A 208 -8.50 -2.86 8.94
N GLY A 209 -8.55 -2.42 7.68
CA GLY A 209 -9.32 -1.25 7.25
C GLY A 209 -9.21 -1.03 5.75
N VAL A 210 -9.57 0.17 5.34
CA VAL A 210 -9.70 0.56 3.92
C VAL A 210 -8.83 1.77 3.62
N THR A 211 -8.15 1.77 2.47
CA THR A 211 -7.56 2.95 1.86
C THR A 211 -8.37 3.35 0.63
N ILE A 212 -8.92 4.57 0.65
CA ILE A 212 -9.57 5.18 -0.50
C ILE A 212 -8.47 5.78 -1.37
N SER A 213 -8.29 5.22 -2.56
CA SER A 213 -7.38 5.77 -3.57
C SER A 213 -8.14 6.81 -4.38
N THR A 214 -7.98 8.10 -4.04
CA THR A 214 -8.60 9.17 -4.83
C THR A 214 -8.00 9.16 -6.23
N MET A 215 -8.85 8.87 -7.23
CA MET A 215 -8.45 8.91 -8.64
C MET A 215 -8.18 10.37 -9.03
N HIS A 216 -7.32 10.60 -10.02
CA HIS A 216 -7.08 11.94 -10.51
C HIS A 216 -8.38 12.50 -11.11
N GLY A 217 -8.73 13.74 -10.76
CA GLY A 217 -10.00 14.34 -11.17
C GLY A 217 -11.24 13.80 -10.45
N CYS A 218 -11.07 13.01 -9.38
CA CYS A 218 -12.21 12.56 -8.57
C CYS A 218 -12.82 13.75 -7.80
N PRO A 219 -14.12 14.05 -7.98
CA PRO A 219 -14.72 15.19 -7.32
C PRO A 219 -14.63 15.10 -5.77
N PRO A 220 -14.36 16.22 -5.07
CA PRO A 220 -14.29 16.26 -3.61
C PRO A 220 -15.48 15.64 -2.89
N GLU A 221 -16.70 15.92 -3.36
CA GLU A 221 -17.94 15.41 -2.82
C GLU A 221 -18.03 13.88 -2.94
N GLN A 222 -17.42 13.31 -3.98
CA GLN A 222 -17.38 11.88 -4.20
C GLN A 222 -16.44 11.20 -3.22
N THR A 223 -15.24 11.76 -3.05
CA THR A 223 -14.27 11.30 -2.04
C THR A 223 -14.90 11.36 -0.64
N ALA A 224 -15.58 12.46 -0.32
CA ALA A 224 -16.29 12.63 0.94
C ALA A 224 -17.35 11.55 1.13
N ALA A 225 -18.23 11.34 0.16
CA ALA A 225 -19.33 10.38 0.27
C ALA A 225 -18.82 8.94 0.45
N ILE A 226 -17.74 8.56 -0.25
CA ILE A 226 -17.08 7.27 -0.09
C ILE A 226 -16.49 7.12 1.32
N ALA A 227 -15.79 8.15 1.82
CA ALA A 227 -15.23 8.13 3.16
C ALA A 227 -16.32 8.00 4.24
N ARG A 228 -17.43 8.74 4.10
CA ARG A 228 -18.59 8.62 5.01
C ARG A 228 -19.22 7.23 4.97
N HIS A 229 -19.32 6.61 3.79
CA HIS A 229 -19.81 5.24 3.68
C HIS A 229 -18.96 4.28 4.51
N PHE A 230 -17.63 4.34 4.41
CA PHE A 230 -16.75 3.46 5.18
C PHE A 230 -16.73 3.76 6.68
N LEU A 231 -16.64 5.04 7.06
CA LEU A 231 -16.56 5.46 8.45
C LEU A 231 -17.89 5.24 9.21
N ALA A 232 -19.00 5.74 8.66
CA ALA A 232 -20.27 5.78 9.39
C ALA A 232 -21.13 4.54 9.12
N GLN A 233 -21.21 4.06 7.88
CA GLN A 233 -22.10 2.95 7.52
C GLN A 233 -21.43 1.58 7.72
N ARG A 234 -20.18 1.42 7.25
CA ARG A 234 -19.43 0.17 7.41
C ARG A 234 -18.66 0.09 8.73
N ARG A 235 -18.45 1.22 9.40
CA ARG A 235 -17.68 1.33 10.65
C ARG A 235 -16.30 0.69 10.53
N LEU A 236 -15.57 1.08 9.49
CA LEU A 236 -14.21 0.64 9.23
C LEU A 236 -13.22 1.79 9.42
N ASP A 237 -12.06 1.47 9.97
CA ASP A 237 -10.92 2.38 9.96
C ASP A 237 -10.57 2.71 8.49
N THR A 238 -10.48 4.00 8.19
CA THR A 238 -10.41 4.48 6.81
C THR A 238 -9.23 5.43 6.63
N THR A 239 -8.47 5.24 5.56
CA THR A 239 -7.38 6.11 5.14
C THR A 239 -7.74 6.76 3.83
N ILE A 240 -7.52 8.07 3.71
CA ILE A 240 -7.69 8.81 2.44
C ILE A 240 -6.31 9.03 1.84
N LYS A 241 -6.06 8.43 0.67
CA LYS A 241 -4.84 8.67 -0.08
C LYS A 241 -5.01 9.97 -0.86
N LEU A 242 -4.14 10.94 -0.63
CA LEU A 242 -4.22 12.27 -1.25
C LEU A 242 -3.22 12.40 -2.39
N ASN A 243 -3.50 13.27 -3.35
CA ASN A 243 -2.64 13.55 -4.50
C ASN A 243 -1.60 14.64 -4.18
N PRO A 244 -0.42 14.62 -4.83
CA PRO A 244 0.63 15.61 -4.58
C PRO A 244 0.26 17.02 -5.09
N THR A 245 -0.78 17.11 -5.92
CA THR A 245 -1.36 18.32 -6.50
C THR A 245 -1.89 19.31 -5.46
N LEU A 246 -2.16 18.85 -4.22
CA LEU A 246 -2.53 19.71 -3.08
C LEU A 246 -1.51 20.79 -2.72
N LEU A 247 -0.26 20.64 -3.15
CA LEU A 247 0.78 21.67 -2.99
C LEU A 247 0.57 22.87 -3.92
N GLY A 248 -0.26 22.72 -4.96
CA GLY A 248 -0.52 23.72 -5.98
C GLY A 248 0.49 23.65 -7.15
N PRO A 249 0.11 24.18 -8.32
CA PRO A 249 0.88 24.03 -9.55
C PRO A 249 2.27 24.65 -9.49
N GLU A 250 2.40 25.83 -8.88
CA GLU A 250 3.66 26.56 -8.78
C GLU A 250 4.70 25.78 -7.96
N PHE A 251 4.34 25.33 -6.76
CA PHE A 251 5.25 24.58 -5.88
C PHE A 251 5.68 23.26 -6.52
N VAL A 252 4.73 22.51 -7.07
CA VAL A 252 5.01 21.19 -7.66
C VAL A 252 5.96 21.34 -8.85
N ARG A 253 5.66 22.26 -9.80
CA ARG A 253 6.51 22.48 -10.99
C ARG A 253 7.89 22.96 -10.60
N THR A 254 7.97 24.02 -9.80
CA THR A 254 9.25 24.62 -9.38
C THR A 254 10.14 23.62 -8.66
N THR A 255 9.57 22.78 -7.79
CA THR A 255 10.34 21.76 -7.06
C THR A 255 10.91 20.72 -8.01
N LEU A 256 10.09 20.16 -8.91
CA LEU A 256 10.57 19.14 -9.84
C LEU A 256 11.57 19.69 -10.86
N ASP A 257 11.39 20.94 -11.31
CA ASP A 257 12.32 21.62 -12.21
C ASP A 257 13.66 21.90 -11.53
N SER A 258 13.64 22.42 -10.30
CA SER A 258 14.85 22.75 -9.53
C SER A 258 15.68 21.51 -9.18
N LEU A 259 15.00 20.39 -8.93
CA LEU A 259 15.64 19.10 -8.66
C LEU A 259 16.03 18.33 -9.95
N GLY A 260 15.76 18.89 -11.12
CA GLY A 260 16.21 18.36 -12.41
C GLY A 260 15.44 17.15 -12.94
N TYR A 261 14.20 16.93 -12.51
CA TYR A 261 13.39 15.78 -12.96
C TYR A 261 12.87 15.93 -14.41
N GLY A 262 12.81 17.14 -14.96
CA GLY A 262 12.50 17.37 -16.37
C GLY A 262 11.13 16.84 -16.83
N VAL A 263 10.14 16.87 -15.96
CA VAL A 263 8.77 16.38 -16.23
C VAL A 263 7.82 17.52 -16.56
N GLU A 264 6.93 17.29 -17.53
CA GLU A 264 5.93 18.29 -17.90
C GLU A 264 4.55 17.90 -17.37
N ILE A 265 3.97 18.79 -16.58
CA ILE A 265 2.71 18.55 -15.87
C ILE A 265 1.59 19.36 -16.53
N PRO A 266 0.55 18.72 -17.09
CA PRO A 266 -0.58 19.43 -17.67
C PRO A 266 -1.35 20.21 -16.60
N ASP A 267 -1.94 21.37 -16.95
CA ASP A 267 -2.82 22.11 -16.02
C ASP A 267 -4.03 21.28 -15.58
N SER A 268 -4.46 20.31 -16.42
CA SER A 268 -5.54 19.38 -16.08
C SER A 268 -5.24 18.54 -14.84
N ALA A 269 -3.96 18.32 -14.50
CA ALA A 269 -3.58 17.57 -13.31
C ALA A 269 -4.08 18.25 -12.02
N PHE A 270 -4.29 19.57 -12.04
CA PHE A 270 -4.74 20.35 -10.88
C PHE A 270 -6.22 20.71 -10.92
N ALA A 271 -6.79 20.90 -12.12
CA ALA A 271 -8.13 21.48 -12.28
C ALA A 271 -9.28 20.62 -11.71
N GLY A 272 -9.12 19.30 -11.67
CA GLY A 272 -10.14 18.38 -11.14
C GLY A 272 -9.83 17.83 -9.74
N ASP A 273 -8.67 18.15 -9.19
CA ASP A 273 -8.23 17.63 -7.90
C ASP A 273 -8.68 18.53 -6.74
N LEU A 274 -8.73 17.96 -5.54
CA LEU A 274 -9.09 18.66 -4.31
C LEU A 274 -8.12 19.81 -4.03
N GLY A 275 -8.65 21.02 -3.80
CA GLY A 275 -7.85 22.16 -3.34
C GLY A 275 -7.42 22.02 -1.87
N PHE A 276 -6.34 22.70 -1.48
CA PHE A 276 -5.78 22.55 -0.12
C PHE A 276 -6.78 22.93 1.00
N ASP A 277 -7.43 24.09 0.91
CA ASP A 277 -8.38 24.53 1.94
C ASP A 277 -9.61 23.61 2.00
N GLN A 278 -10.12 23.18 0.84
CA GLN A 278 -11.19 22.19 0.76
C GLN A 278 -10.78 20.85 1.39
N ALA A 279 -9.51 20.44 1.22
CA ALA A 279 -8.99 19.25 1.87
C ALA A 279 -9.00 19.37 3.39
N LEU A 280 -8.60 20.52 3.94
CA LEU A 280 -8.61 20.74 5.39
C LEU A 280 -10.04 20.66 5.96
N GLU A 281 -11.00 21.30 5.30
CA GLU A 281 -12.42 21.24 5.70
C GLU A 281 -12.96 19.81 5.66
N LEU A 282 -12.69 19.09 4.56
CA LEU A 282 -13.11 17.71 4.37
C LEU A 282 -12.51 16.79 5.44
N ILE A 283 -11.20 16.86 5.65
CA ILE A 283 -10.48 16.05 6.64
C ILE A 283 -11.01 16.35 8.04
N GLY A 284 -11.23 17.63 8.37
CA GLY A 284 -11.81 18.04 9.65
C GLY A 284 -13.22 17.49 9.87
N SER A 285 -14.07 17.46 8.84
CA SER A 285 -15.41 16.83 8.90
C SER A 285 -15.31 15.33 9.13
N LEU A 286 -14.52 14.64 8.32
CA LEU A 286 -14.39 13.18 8.40
C LEU A 286 -13.74 12.74 9.72
N ALA A 287 -12.84 13.54 10.27
CA ALA A 287 -12.23 13.27 11.57
C ALA A 287 -13.27 13.33 12.72
N ARG A 288 -14.27 14.23 12.64
CA ARG A 288 -15.41 14.25 13.58
C ARG A 288 -16.26 13.01 13.42
N GLU A 289 -16.64 12.70 12.19
CA GLU A 289 -17.50 11.54 11.89
C GLU A 289 -16.85 10.20 12.29
N ALA A 290 -15.53 10.06 12.09
CA ALA A 290 -14.77 8.91 12.54
C ALA A 290 -14.83 8.75 14.07
N ARG A 291 -14.66 9.85 14.82
CA ARG A 291 -14.78 9.83 16.29
C ARG A 291 -16.18 9.42 16.74
N ASP A 292 -17.21 9.99 16.13
CA ASP A 292 -18.61 9.69 16.47
C ASP A 292 -18.96 8.21 16.18
N ALA A 293 -18.41 7.65 15.10
CA ALA A 293 -18.58 6.23 14.75
C ALA A 293 -17.68 5.27 15.56
N GLY A 294 -16.72 5.79 16.34
CA GLY A 294 -15.76 5.00 17.11
C GLY A 294 -14.69 4.31 16.26
N VAL A 295 -14.36 4.87 15.11
CA VAL A 295 -13.35 4.37 14.16
C VAL A 295 -12.25 5.40 13.92
N ARG A 296 -11.18 5.01 13.24
CA ARG A 296 -10.01 5.87 13.01
C ARG A 296 -9.99 6.38 11.57
N LEU A 297 -9.64 7.65 11.43
CA LEU A 297 -9.29 8.27 10.16
C LEU A 297 -7.78 8.42 10.06
N GLY A 298 -7.21 8.12 8.89
CA GLY A 298 -5.82 8.42 8.55
C GLY A 298 -5.69 9.05 7.18
N LEU A 299 -4.51 9.58 6.88
CA LEU A 299 -4.12 10.04 5.55
C LEU A 299 -3.02 9.14 4.98
N LYS A 300 -2.93 9.10 3.65
CA LYS A 300 -1.81 8.49 2.95
C LYS A 300 -1.24 9.44 1.92
N LEU A 301 0.07 9.66 1.98
CA LEU A 301 0.81 10.55 1.08
C LEU A 301 1.84 9.74 0.30
N THR A 302 1.74 9.57 -1.02
CA THR A 302 0.74 10.19 -1.90
C THR A 302 0.38 9.25 -3.04
N ASN A 303 -0.65 9.61 -3.81
CA ASN A 303 -0.90 8.99 -5.10
C ASN A 303 0.15 9.42 -6.13
N THR A 304 0.08 8.88 -7.33
CA THR A 304 0.95 9.30 -8.43
C THR A 304 0.71 10.76 -8.84
N LEU A 305 1.56 11.31 -9.73
CA LEU A 305 1.35 12.62 -10.33
C LEU A 305 1.12 12.48 -11.84
N GLU A 306 0.02 13.01 -12.36
CA GLU A 306 -0.24 13.06 -13.80
C GLU A 306 0.80 13.94 -14.51
N VAL A 307 1.45 13.41 -15.54
CA VAL A 307 2.43 14.10 -16.40
C VAL A 307 2.17 13.76 -17.87
N PHE A 308 2.69 14.56 -18.80
CA PHE A 308 2.69 14.15 -20.20
C PHE A 308 3.59 12.94 -20.44
N ASN A 309 3.12 12.00 -21.26
CA ASN A 309 3.95 10.87 -21.67
C ASN A 309 5.00 11.33 -22.69
N ARG A 310 6.25 11.42 -22.25
CA ARG A 310 7.41 11.76 -23.10
C ARG A 310 8.15 10.52 -23.60
N GLY A 311 7.40 9.46 -23.93
CA GLY A 311 7.93 8.20 -24.47
C GLY A 311 8.23 7.13 -23.43
N ALA A 312 7.79 7.33 -22.17
CA ALA A 312 7.94 6.32 -21.11
C ALA A 312 7.00 5.12 -21.31
N LEU A 313 5.84 5.35 -21.93
CA LEU A 313 4.79 4.37 -22.23
C LEU A 313 4.41 4.43 -23.72
N PRO A 314 3.67 3.44 -24.27
CA PRO A 314 3.22 3.47 -25.67
C PRO A 314 2.49 4.75 -26.04
N GLY A 315 2.70 5.25 -27.26
CA GLY A 315 2.17 6.55 -27.72
C GLY A 315 0.65 6.68 -27.79
N ALA A 316 -0.10 5.59 -27.59
CA ALA A 316 -1.55 5.63 -27.38
C ALA A 316 -1.90 6.31 -26.03
N GLU A 317 -1.00 6.28 -25.05
CA GLU A 317 -1.13 6.99 -23.79
C GLU A 317 -0.54 8.40 -23.94
N ALA A 318 -1.37 9.43 -23.95
CA ALA A 318 -0.90 10.82 -23.99
C ALA A 318 -0.32 11.29 -22.64
N LYS A 319 -0.71 10.62 -21.56
CA LYS A 319 -0.35 10.94 -20.18
C LYS A 319 0.26 9.72 -19.50
N ALA A 320 1.05 9.95 -18.47
CA ALA A 320 1.58 8.93 -17.59
C ALA A 320 1.44 9.38 -16.13
N TYR A 321 1.53 8.43 -15.21
CA TYR A 321 1.42 8.67 -13.78
C TYR A 321 2.79 8.46 -13.15
N LEU A 322 3.44 9.57 -12.80
CA LEU A 322 4.77 9.63 -12.21
C LEU A 322 4.75 9.12 -10.76
N SER A 323 5.77 8.35 -10.39
CA SER A 323 6.00 7.79 -9.06
C SER A 323 7.51 7.64 -8.79
N GLY A 324 7.87 7.25 -7.57
CA GLY A 324 9.26 7.07 -7.17
C GLY A 324 9.88 8.33 -6.57
N ARG A 325 11.21 8.47 -6.70
CA ARG A 325 12.02 9.49 -6.00
C ARG A 325 11.57 10.93 -6.28
N ALA A 326 11.04 11.21 -7.48
CA ALA A 326 10.49 12.51 -7.83
C ALA A 326 9.35 12.98 -6.91
N LEU A 327 8.53 12.05 -6.40
CA LEU A 327 7.43 12.41 -5.50
C LEU A 327 7.86 12.58 -4.05
N HIS A 328 9.06 12.13 -3.67
CA HIS A 328 9.51 12.16 -2.28
C HIS A 328 9.51 13.58 -1.69
N PRO A 329 10.21 14.58 -2.28
CA PRO A 329 10.23 15.94 -1.74
C PRO A 329 8.83 16.57 -1.68
N LEU A 330 7.99 16.32 -2.69
CA LEU A 330 6.61 16.80 -2.71
C LEU A 330 5.80 16.19 -1.56
N ALA A 331 5.86 14.87 -1.37
CA ALA A 331 5.07 14.20 -0.35
C ALA A 331 5.51 14.57 1.07
N VAL A 332 6.81 14.72 1.33
CA VAL A 332 7.33 15.16 2.63
C VAL A 332 6.89 16.59 2.93
N ASN A 333 6.99 17.51 1.96
CA ASN A 333 6.55 18.89 2.13
C ASN A 333 5.03 19.02 2.28
N LEU A 334 4.26 18.19 1.57
CA LEU A 334 2.81 18.11 1.77
C LEU A 334 2.47 17.59 3.17
N ALA A 335 3.22 16.60 3.68
CA ALA A 335 3.03 16.11 5.04
C ALA A 335 3.30 17.21 6.08
N ALA A 336 4.38 17.98 5.93
CA ALA A 336 4.71 19.11 6.79
C ALA A 336 3.60 20.17 6.76
N LYS A 337 3.16 20.57 5.56
CA LYS A 337 2.07 21.53 5.36
C LYS A 337 0.75 21.07 5.99
N LEU A 338 0.39 19.80 5.84
CA LEU A 338 -0.81 19.22 6.47
C LEU A 338 -0.68 19.16 8.00
N ARG A 339 0.47 18.76 8.55
CA ARG A 339 0.71 18.74 9.99
C ARG A 339 0.66 20.13 10.61
N ALA A 340 1.20 21.15 9.93
CA ALA A 340 1.11 22.53 10.38
C ALA A 340 -0.35 23.02 10.47
N ALA A 341 -1.21 22.60 9.53
CA ALA A 341 -2.61 23.00 9.48
C ALA A 341 -3.53 22.18 10.41
N LEU A 342 -3.29 20.87 10.56
CA LEU A 342 -4.18 19.93 11.25
C LEU A 342 -3.67 19.50 12.64
N GLY A 343 -2.41 19.81 12.95
CA GLY A 343 -1.72 19.34 14.14
C GLY A 343 -1.18 17.90 14.02
N PRO A 344 -0.47 17.40 15.05
CA PRO A 344 0.25 16.12 15.00
C PRO A 344 -0.66 14.90 15.19
N GLY A 345 -1.92 15.08 15.58
CA GLY A 345 -2.81 13.99 16.00
C GLY A 345 -3.37 13.11 14.89
N LEU A 346 -3.30 13.54 13.62
CA LEU A 346 -3.81 12.77 12.49
C LEU A 346 -2.71 11.85 11.92
N PRO A 347 -2.90 10.52 11.91
CA PRO A 347 -1.91 9.61 11.36
C PRO A 347 -1.70 9.80 9.86
N ILE A 348 -0.44 9.81 9.42
CA ILE A 348 -0.05 9.90 8.02
C ILE A 348 0.83 8.69 7.67
N SER A 349 0.28 7.78 6.87
CA SER A 349 1.06 6.75 6.20
C SER A 349 1.70 7.30 4.91
N PHE A 350 2.79 6.70 4.46
CA PHE A 350 3.63 7.28 3.42
C PHE A 350 3.93 6.31 2.28
N CYS A 351 4.03 6.82 1.05
CA CYS A 351 4.15 6.05 -0.19
C CYS A 351 4.67 6.92 -1.34
N ALA A 352 5.83 7.55 -1.16
CA ALA A 352 6.44 8.37 -2.21
C ALA A 352 7.96 8.23 -2.19
N GLY A 353 8.52 7.47 -3.13
CA GLY A 353 9.97 7.39 -3.33
C GLY A 353 10.79 6.94 -2.10
N VAL A 354 10.22 6.10 -1.23
CA VAL A 354 10.95 5.57 -0.07
C VAL A 354 11.98 4.55 -0.54
N ASP A 355 13.22 4.72 -0.09
CA ASP A 355 14.35 3.83 -0.35
C ASP A 355 15.25 3.71 0.91
N ALA A 356 16.37 2.99 0.78
CA ALA A 356 17.26 2.75 1.91
C ALA A 356 17.96 4.02 2.44
N LEU A 357 18.09 5.07 1.62
CA LEU A 357 18.74 6.31 2.02
C LEU A 357 17.83 7.19 2.86
N ASN A 358 16.51 7.10 2.62
CA ASN A 358 15.54 8.00 3.22
C ASN A 358 14.51 7.32 4.15
N ALA A 359 14.49 5.98 4.21
CA ALA A 359 13.54 5.23 5.05
C ALA A 359 13.62 5.61 6.53
N ALA A 360 14.83 5.74 7.07
CA ALA A 360 15.07 6.12 8.47
C ALA A 360 14.50 7.51 8.79
N ALA A 361 14.80 8.50 7.95
CA ALA A 361 14.30 9.87 8.12
C ALA A 361 12.78 9.95 7.93
N THR A 362 12.24 9.23 6.95
CA THR A 362 10.79 9.17 6.67
C THR A 362 10.01 8.63 7.87
N VAL A 363 10.38 7.44 8.36
CA VAL A 363 9.71 6.82 9.52
C VAL A 363 9.96 7.65 10.78
N GLY A 364 11.20 8.13 10.97
CA GLY A 364 11.61 8.95 12.10
C GLY A 364 10.85 10.27 12.22
N ALA A 365 10.50 10.91 11.10
CA ALA A 365 9.66 12.10 11.05
C ALA A 365 8.17 11.82 11.36
N GLY A 366 7.82 10.55 11.63
CA GLY A 366 6.48 10.10 11.96
C GLY A 366 5.58 9.89 10.74
N LEU A 367 6.18 9.66 9.56
CA LEU A 367 5.47 9.27 8.34
C LEU A 367 5.45 7.73 8.26
N SER A 368 4.50 7.11 8.95
CA SER A 368 4.47 5.68 9.20
C SER A 368 3.03 5.13 9.30
N PRO A 369 2.76 3.91 8.79
CA PRO A 369 3.67 3.03 8.06
C PRO A 369 4.08 3.59 6.69
N ALA A 370 5.26 3.21 6.22
CA ALA A 370 5.78 3.58 4.90
C ALA A 370 5.72 2.38 3.94
N THR A 371 5.02 2.55 2.82
CA THR A 371 4.86 1.50 1.79
C THR A 371 5.67 1.81 0.54
N LEU A 372 6.31 0.80 -0.03
CA LEU A 372 7.13 0.90 -1.22
C LEU A 372 6.41 0.26 -2.43
N CYS A 373 6.65 0.81 -3.64
CA CYS A 373 6.13 0.29 -4.91
C CYS A 373 7.20 0.37 -6.01
N THR A 374 7.45 1.56 -6.56
CA THR A 374 8.44 1.80 -7.63
C THR A 374 9.81 1.23 -7.26
N GLU A 375 10.22 1.44 -6.01
CA GLU A 375 11.50 0.94 -5.52
C GLU A 375 11.60 -0.59 -5.60
N LEU A 376 10.52 -1.31 -5.32
CA LEU A 376 10.46 -2.77 -5.39
C LEU A 376 10.35 -3.31 -6.83
N LEU A 377 10.19 -2.46 -7.86
CA LEU A 377 10.26 -2.84 -9.27
C LEU A 377 11.68 -2.77 -9.84
N LYS A 378 12.58 -2.08 -9.15
CA LYS A 378 13.97 -1.90 -9.57
C LYS A 378 14.81 -3.16 -9.29
N PRO A 379 16.01 -3.30 -9.89
CA PRO A 379 16.94 -4.38 -9.56
C PRO A 379 17.13 -4.55 -8.06
N GLY A 380 17.09 -5.80 -7.57
CA GLY A 380 17.02 -6.13 -6.13
C GLY A 380 15.60 -6.46 -5.65
N GLY A 381 14.57 -5.92 -6.31
CA GLY A 381 13.17 -6.26 -6.07
C GLY A 381 12.77 -6.13 -4.60
N TYR A 382 12.15 -7.18 -4.06
CA TYR A 382 11.71 -7.22 -2.67
C TYR A 382 12.82 -7.07 -1.63
N LEU A 383 14.07 -7.43 -1.96
CA LEU A 383 15.20 -7.33 -1.03
C LEU A 383 15.58 -5.88 -0.70
N ARG A 384 15.08 -4.90 -1.45
CA ARG A 384 15.22 -3.49 -1.09
C ARG A 384 14.56 -3.13 0.23
N LEU A 385 13.48 -3.84 0.62
CA LEU A 385 12.89 -3.70 1.96
C LEU A 385 13.91 -3.98 3.05
N ARG A 386 14.77 -4.99 2.85
CA ARG A 386 15.81 -5.34 3.83
C ARG A 386 16.82 -4.21 4.02
N GLN A 387 17.25 -3.56 2.94
CA GLN A 387 18.15 -2.41 3.01
C GLN A 387 17.51 -1.25 3.79
N CYS A 388 16.22 -0.99 3.58
CA CYS A 388 15.49 0.01 4.36
C CYS A 388 15.42 -0.36 5.86
N LEU A 389 15.25 -1.65 6.19
CA LEU A 389 15.23 -2.12 7.57
C LEU A 389 16.59 -2.03 8.24
N GLU A 390 17.67 -2.33 7.52
CA GLU A 390 19.05 -2.13 7.98
C GLU A 390 19.30 -0.64 8.30
N ALA A 391 18.90 0.27 7.40
CA ALA A 391 18.96 1.71 7.65
C ALA A 391 18.14 2.15 8.88
N LEU A 392 16.97 1.54 9.11
CA LEU A 392 16.15 1.80 10.30
C LEU A 392 16.78 1.29 11.60
N ARG A 393 17.55 0.18 11.57
CA ARG A 393 18.28 -0.31 12.76
C ARG A 393 19.42 0.61 13.15
N GLU A 394 20.09 1.16 12.16
CA GLU A 394 21.27 2.01 12.34
C GLU A 394 20.91 3.50 12.54
N ALA A 395 19.62 3.83 12.46
CA ALA A 395 19.13 5.19 12.57
C ALA A 395 19.50 5.84 13.92
N GLY A 396 20.12 7.02 13.85
CA GLY A 396 20.36 7.88 15.01
C GLY A 396 19.12 8.68 15.41
N THR A 397 19.31 9.86 15.98
CA THR A 397 18.22 10.77 16.30
C THR A 397 17.47 11.16 15.03
N PRO A 398 16.16 10.92 14.93
CA PRO A 398 15.39 11.24 13.74
C PRO A 398 15.25 12.77 13.58
N PRO A 399 15.20 13.29 12.35
CA PRO A 399 14.92 14.70 12.12
C PRO A 399 13.46 15.02 12.48
N THR A 400 13.19 16.27 12.82
CA THR A 400 11.80 16.76 12.80
C THR A 400 11.25 16.75 11.37
N LEU A 401 9.93 16.71 11.21
CA LEU A 401 9.32 16.72 9.88
C LEU A 401 9.67 18.00 9.10
N ASP A 402 9.79 19.14 9.77
CA ASP A 402 10.12 20.41 9.12
C ASP A 402 11.59 20.46 8.67
N GLU A 403 12.52 20.01 9.51
CA GLU A 403 13.93 19.86 9.11
C GLU A 403 14.07 18.89 7.93
N TYR A 404 13.32 17.78 7.98
CA TYR A 404 13.35 16.81 6.91
C TYR A 404 12.77 17.37 5.61
N ALA A 405 11.62 18.05 5.67
CA ALA A 405 11.00 18.69 4.51
C ALA A 405 11.95 19.71 3.85
N ALA A 406 12.62 20.55 4.65
CA ALA A 406 13.62 21.49 4.16
C ALA A 406 14.81 20.76 3.50
N ALA A 407 15.31 19.69 4.12
CA ALA A 407 16.43 18.92 3.59
C ALA A 407 16.11 18.24 2.25
N THR A 408 14.85 17.86 1.99
CA THR A 408 14.47 17.25 0.70
C THR A 408 14.42 18.24 -0.47
N LEU A 409 14.47 19.56 -0.21
CA LEU A 409 14.47 20.60 -1.23
C LEU A 409 15.86 21.18 -1.50
N ALA A 410 16.85 20.83 -0.68
CA ALA A 410 18.25 21.25 -0.82
C ALA A 410 19.02 20.27 -1.72
#